data_AF-A0A3P7NAC9-F1
#
_entry.id   AF-A0A3P7NAC9-F1
#
_cell.length_a   1.000
_cell.length_b   1.000
_cell.length_c   1.000
_cell.angle_alpha   90.00
_cell.angle_beta   90.00
_cell.angle_gamma   90.00
#
_symmetry.space_group_name_H-M   'P 1'
#
loop_
_entity.id
_entity.type
_entity.pdbx_description
1 polymer ?
#
loop_
_entity_poly.entity_id
_entity_poly.type
_entity_poly.pdbx_seq_one_letter_code
_entity_poly.pdbx_strand_id
1 'polypeptide(L)'
;MGQLLSGQRIIEEERASLIARLRLVRSFSTVRGRQLIIIARLLASSILMYSRNLAEDWTITAMLYDGFIGELTTLLMIEDVFDPLIDTIKTESLRTLASIVSLGKPTKLNLVLESLGANSYHGFLARITRCCVNDLRCGKVGIGNTSVQFCTALFSLLYHLAGFDNGSQALISCSMTEILLSVVSCTNLPVQHISFVTRAVRVMDIMTSLDANGFTACNGMNIIIQRLITDVNMCMKHLLESKNRKTEQCHQQRAALIKSLLNFVRRAVQDTHLTESVRHSKCMCLYYH
;
A
#
# COMPACT_ATOMS: atom_id res chain seq x y z
N MET A 1 30.28 -2.20 33.63
CA MET A 1 29.11 -3.12 33.59
C MET A 1 29.25 -4.24 34.62
N GLY A 2 30.34 -5.01 34.63
CA GLY A 2 30.61 -6.00 35.70
C GLY A 2 30.67 -5.43 37.12
N GLN A 3 31.12 -4.18 37.28
CA GLN A 3 31.09 -3.45 38.57
C GLN A 3 29.72 -2.82 38.91
N LEU A 4 28.81 -2.67 37.93
CA LEU A 4 27.48 -2.08 38.14
C LEU A 4 26.43 -3.13 38.55
N LEU A 5 26.70 -4.41 38.26
CA LEU A 5 25.81 -5.54 38.54
C LEU A 5 26.40 -6.49 39.60
N SER A 6 27.53 -6.13 40.21
CA SER A 6 28.16 -6.94 41.25
C SER A 6 27.29 -6.94 42.51
N GLY A 7 26.76 -8.11 42.86
CA GLY A 7 25.99 -8.35 44.09
C GLY A 7 24.46 -8.31 43.96
N GLN A 8 23.90 -8.00 42.78
CA GLN A 8 22.46 -8.06 42.55
C GLN A 8 22.05 -9.33 41.78
N ARG A 9 21.03 -10.04 42.30
CA ARG A 9 20.45 -11.22 41.66
C ARG A 9 19.41 -10.76 40.64
N ILE A 10 19.80 -10.67 39.36
CA ILE A 10 18.91 -10.26 38.27
C ILE A 10 18.06 -11.47 37.87
N ILE A 11 16.74 -11.33 37.88
CA ILE A 11 15.81 -12.38 37.44
C ILE A 11 15.91 -12.51 35.90
N GLU A 12 15.71 -13.70 35.32
CA GLU A 12 15.89 -13.91 33.87
C GLU A 12 15.07 -12.96 32.98
N GLU A 13 13.85 -12.58 33.39
CA GLU A 13 13.04 -11.57 32.67
C GLU A 13 13.69 -10.18 32.68
N GLU A 14 14.24 -9.76 33.82
CA GLU A 14 14.98 -8.49 33.95
C GLU A 14 16.28 -8.51 33.16
N ARG A 15 16.92 -9.69 33.07
CA ARG A 15 18.16 -9.89 32.31
C ARG A 15 17.93 -9.67 30.83
N ALA A 16 16.86 -10.21 30.26
CA ALA A 16 16.51 -9.99 28.85
C ALA A 16 16.24 -8.51 28.56
N SER A 17 15.46 -7.84 29.42
CA SER A 17 15.16 -6.40 29.32
C SER A 17 16.43 -5.54 29.42
N LEU A 18 17.31 -5.84 30.38
CA LEU A 18 18.57 -5.14 30.57
C LEU A 18 19.51 -5.31 29.36
N ILE A 19 19.66 -6.54 28.86
CA ILE A 19 20.47 -6.82 27.66
C ILE A 19 19.93 -6.05 26.45
N ALA A 20 18.60 -6.02 26.26
CA ALA A 20 17.98 -5.26 25.18
C ALA A 20 18.29 -3.76 25.30
N ARG A 21 18.12 -3.16 26.49
CA ARG A 21 18.43 -1.74 26.75
C ARG A 21 19.91 -1.42 26.53
N LEU A 22 20.82 -2.28 26.96
CA LEU A 22 22.26 -2.10 26.75
C LEU A 22 22.65 -2.17 25.27
N ARG A 23 22.04 -3.09 24.50
CA ARG A 23 22.21 -3.15 23.04
C ARG A 23 21.72 -1.88 22.36
N LEU A 24 20.57 -1.34 22.80
CA LEU A 24 20.05 -0.06 22.29
C LEU A 24 21.01 1.09 22.58
N VAL A 25 21.46 1.24 23.83
CA VAL A 25 22.40 2.31 24.23
C VAL A 25 23.69 2.22 23.41
N ARG A 26 24.26 1.03 23.24
CA ARG A 26 25.47 0.83 22.43
C ARG A 26 25.24 1.23 20.98
N SER A 27 24.14 0.79 20.37
CA SER A 27 23.82 1.09 18.97
C SER A 27 23.54 2.58 18.74
N PHE A 28 22.99 3.29 19.73
CA PHE A 28 22.61 4.70 19.63
C PHE A 28 23.80 5.65 19.36
N SER A 29 25.01 5.22 19.70
CA SER A 29 26.25 5.99 19.48
C SER A 29 26.56 6.29 18.01
N THR A 30 26.00 5.52 17.06
CA THR A 30 26.29 5.67 15.62
C THR A 30 25.04 6.07 14.83
N VAL A 31 25.20 6.79 13.71
CA VAL A 31 24.08 7.14 12.80
C VAL A 31 23.35 5.87 12.35
N ARG A 32 24.11 4.87 11.87
CA ARG A 32 23.58 3.58 11.43
C ARG A 32 22.80 2.87 12.53
N GLY A 33 23.34 2.83 13.75
CA GLY A 33 22.65 2.21 14.86
C GLY A 33 21.38 2.96 15.28
N ARG A 34 21.35 4.30 15.19
CA ARG A 34 20.11 5.08 15.36
C ARG A 34 19.05 4.75 14.30
N GLN A 35 19.45 4.65 13.03
CA GLN A 35 18.55 4.22 11.94
C GLN A 35 17.96 2.83 12.20
N LEU A 36 18.78 1.86 12.63
CA LEU A 36 18.30 0.52 12.96
C LEU A 36 17.33 0.51 14.15
N ILE A 37 17.57 1.36 15.16
CA ILE A 37 16.65 1.52 16.30
C ILE A 37 15.31 2.11 15.82
N ILE A 38 15.32 3.09 14.91
CA ILE A 38 14.10 3.65 14.32
C ILE A 38 13.34 2.54 13.59
N ILE A 39 14.00 1.78 12.72
CA ILE A 39 13.39 0.65 11.98
C ILE A 39 12.77 -0.36 12.95
N ALA A 40 13.50 -0.77 14.00
CA ALA A 40 13.01 -1.71 14.99
C ALA A 40 11.78 -1.19 15.74
N ARG A 41 11.75 0.10 16.09
CA ARG A 41 10.59 0.74 16.73
C ARG A 41 9.39 0.79 15.79
N LEU A 42 9.58 1.19 14.53
CA LEU A 42 8.51 1.26 13.52
C LEU A 42 7.90 -0.13 13.27
N LEU A 43 8.73 -1.16 13.12
CA LEU A 43 8.26 -2.55 12.97
C LEU A 43 7.43 -3.00 14.17
N ALA A 44 7.94 -2.78 15.39
CA ALA A 44 7.23 -3.16 16.61
C ALA A 44 5.90 -2.41 16.72
N SER A 45 5.89 -1.10 16.50
CA SER A 45 4.68 -0.28 16.51
C SER A 45 3.68 -0.74 15.45
N SER A 46 4.10 -0.96 14.20
CA SER A 46 3.23 -1.42 13.13
C SER A 46 2.58 -2.77 13.47
N ILE A 47 3.36 -3.75 13.96
CA ILE A 47 2.85 -5.07 14.33
C ILE A 47 1.85 -4.97 15.49
N LEU A 48 2.20 -4.26 16.57
CA LEU A 48 1.33 -4.11 17.73
C LEU A 48 -0.02 -3.48 17.37
N MET A 49 0.00 -2.43 16.53
CA MET A 49 -1.22 -1.77 16.06
C MET A 49 -2.04 -2.67 15.14
N TYR A 50 -1.39 -3.40 14.22
CA TYR A 50 -2.08 -4.25 13.27
C TYR A 50 -2.69 -5.50 13.90
N SER A 51 -2.04 -6.08 14.93
CA SER A 51 -2.49 -7.31 15.57
C SER A 51 -3.80 -7.15 16.35
N ARG A 52 -4.22 -5.92 16.71
CA ARG A 52 -5.48 -5.52 17.40
C ARG A 52 -5.83 -6.22 18.72
N ASN A 53 -5.23 -7.36 19.02
CA ASN A 53 -5.63 -8.29 20.08
C ASN A 53 -4.70 -8.24 21.31
N LEU A 54 -3.67 -7.38 21.29
CA LEU A 54 -2.61 -7.38 22.29
C LEU A 54 -2.60 -6.15 23.21
N ALA A 55 -3.35 -5.10 22.88
CA ALA A 55 -3.26 -3.83 23.59
C ALA A 55 -4.65 -3.26 23.88
N GLU A 56 -4.88 -2.92 25.15
CA GLU A 56 -6.03 -2.12 25.56
C GLU A 56 -6.00 -0.76 24.86
N ASP A 57 -7.17 -0.15 24.64
CA ASP A 57 -7.32 1.14 23.94
C ASP A 57 -6.42 2.25 24.53
N TRP A 58 -6.19 2.22 25.85
CA TRP A 58 -5.29 3.16 26.52
C TRP A 58 -3.82 2.96 26.12
N THR A 59 -3.36 1.71 25.96
CA THR A 59 -1.99 1.37 25.57
C THR A 59 -1.74 1.80 24.13
N ILE A 60 -2.72 1.59 23.25
CA ILE A 60 -2.71 2.11 21.88
C ILE A 60 -2.61 3.63 21.87
N THR A 61 -3.40 4.31 22.71
CA THR A 61 -3.40 5.77 22.81
C THR A 61 -2.07 6.30 23.34
N ALA A 62 -1.48 5.66 24.36
CA ALA A 62 -0.18 6.02 24.92
C ALA A 62 0.97 5.82 23.91
N MET A 63 0.92 4.76 23.10
CA MET A 63 1.87 4.56 22.00
C MET A 63 1.71 5.60 20.88
N LEU A 64 0.47 6.04 20.61
CA LEU A 64 0.12 7.04 19.60
C LEU A 64 0.00 8.45 20.19
N TYR A 65 1.03 8.85 20.94
CA TYR A 65 1.10 10.20 21.53
C TYR A 65 0.98 11.30 20.47
N ASP A 66 0.63 12.50 20.94
CA ASP A 66 0.42 13.68 20.12
C ASP A 66 1.76 14.15 19.52
N GLY A 67 2.01 13.74 18.28
CA GLY A 67 3.27 14.01 17.57
C GLY A 67 3.73 12.84 16.72
N PHE A 68 3.41 11.61 17.12
CA PHE A 68 3.93 10.41 16.47
C PHE A 68 3.61 10.34 14.96
N ILE A 69 2.37 10.65 14.56
CA ILE A 69 1.96 10.68 13.14
C ILE A 69 2.74 11.75 12.34
N GLY A 70 3.00 12.91 12.96
CA GLY A 70 3.79 13.98 12.35
C GLY A 70 5.23 13.54 12.12
N GLU A 71 5.85 12.90 13.12
CA GLU A 71 7.21 12.36 13.01
C GLU A 71 7.32 11.29 11.93
N LEU A 72 6.36 10.36 11.85
CA LEU A 72 6.29 9.34 10.78
C LEU A 72 6.28 10.00 9.40
N THR A 73 5.51 11.07 9.25
CA THR A 73 5.43 11.83 8.00
C THR A 73 6.75 12.53 7.69
N THR A 74 7.41 13.14 8.69
CA THR A 74 8.75 13.73 8.51
C THR A 74 9.76 12.70 8.01
N LEU A 75 9.71 11.46 8.51
CA LEU A 75 10.58 10.38 8.02
C LEU A 75 10.37 10.05 6.53
N LEU A 76 9.14 10.22 6.02
CA LEU A 76 8.84 10.03 4.59
C LEU A 76 9.45 11.12 3.70
N MET A 77 9.70 12.31 4.27
CA MET A 77 10.21 13.49 3.57
C MET A 77 11.73 13.60 3.55
N ILE A 78 12.44 12.65 4.17
CA ILE A 78 13.91 12.61 4.12
C ILE A 78 14.34 12.60 2.65
N GLU A 79 15.27 13.47 2.28
CA GLU A 79 15.73 13.59 0.89
C GLU A 79 16.25 12.24 0.35
N ASP A 80 16.03 12.00 -0.95
CA ASP A 80 16.37 10.74 -1.62
C ASP A 80 17.88 10.57 -1.78
N VAL A 81 18.52 10.23 -0.68
CA VAL A 81 19.81 9.54 -0.70
C VAL A 81 19.51 8.07 -0.97
N PHE A 82 20.13 7.49 -2.01
CA PHE A 82 20.09 6.05 -2.28
C PHE A 82 20.78 5.25 -1.16
N ASP A 83 20.17 5.25 0.03
CA ASP A 83 20.57 4.52 1.23
C ASP A 83 19.47 3.49 1.54
N PRO A 84 19.79 2.18 1.51
CA PRO A 84 18.85 1.12 1.82
C PRO A 84 18.17 1.26 3.20
N LEU A 85 18.85 1.83 4.20
CA LEU A 85 18.28 2.07 5.51
C LEU A 85 17.26 3.20 5.50
N ILE A 86 17.47 4.24 4.69
CA ILE A 86 16.50 5.32 4.52
C ILE A 86 15.26 4.80 3.79
N ASP A 87 15.42 3.99 2.74
CA ASP A 87 14.28 3.34 2.06
C ASP A 87 13.50 2.43 3.03
N THR A 88 14.20 1.68 3.89
CA THR A 88 13.58 0.85 4.92
C THR A 88 12.82 1.70 5.92
N ILE A 89 13.40 2.80 6.43
CA ILE A 89 12.72 3.73 7.35
C ILE A 89 11.45 4.29 6.70
N LYS A 90 11.53 4.80 5.47
CA LYS A 90 10.37 5.32 4.74
C LYS A 90 9.28 4.25 4.57
N THR A 91 9.69 3.03 4.23
CA THR A 91 8.80 1.89 4.07
C THR A 91 8.10 1.52 5.38
N GLU A 92 8.83 1.41 6.49
CA GLU A 92 8.22 1.06 7.79
C GLU A 92 7.36 2.19 8.34
N SER A 93 7.67 3.46 8.03
CA SER A 93 6.80 4.60 8.34
C SER A 93 5.45 4.47 7.63
N LEU A 94 5.44 4.13 6.33
CA LEU A 94 4.19 3.88 5.60
C LEU A 94 3.40 2.70 6.19
N ARG A 95 4.07 1.59 6.54
CA ARG A 95 3.40 0.43 7.16
C ARG A 95 2.81 0.77 8.54
N THR A 96 3.52 1.57 9.31
CA THR A 96 3.05 2.05 10.61
C THR A 96 1.82 2.94 10.43
N LEU A 97 1.84 3.90 9.50
CA LEU A 97 0.67 4.72 9.16
C LEU A 97 -0.51 3.86 8.69
N ALA A 98 -0.26 2.87 7.83
CA ALA A 98 -1.29 1.95 7.36
C ALA A 98 -1.92 1.16 8.52
N SER A 99 -1.10 0.73 9.48
CA SER A 99 -1.55 0.02 10.67
C SER A 99 -2.38 0.92 11.59
N ILE A 100 -1.97 2.18 11.78
CA ILE A 100 -2.73 3.20 12.54
C ILE A 100 -4.09 3.46 11.89
N VAL A 101 -4.13 3.68 10.57
CA VAL A 101 -5.38 3.88 9.82
C VAL A 101 -6.29 2.66 9.98
N SER A 102 -5.71 1.45 9.95
CA SER A 102 -6.50 0.22 10.09
C SER A 102 -7.26 0.15 11.42
N LEU A 103 -6.79 0.79 12.49
CA LEU A 103 -7.49 0.81 13.79
C LEU A 103 -8.89 1.43 13.72
N GLY A 104 -9.17 2.23 12.67
CA GLY A 104 -10.49 2.81 12.45
C GLY A 104 -10.86 3.90 13.46
N LYS A 105 -9.88 4.54 14.09
CA LYS A 105 -10.10 5.67 15.01
C LYS A 105 -10.18 6.98 14.18
N PRO A 106 -11.35 7.64 14.08
CA PRO A 106 -11.55 8.77 13.16
C PRO A 106 -10.56 9.93 13.35
N THR A 107 -10.25 10.30 14.59
CA THR A 107 -9.28 11.36 14.90
C THR A 107 -7.90 11.05 14.35
N LYS A 108 -7.43 9.80 14.50
CA LYS A 108 -6.10 9.40 14.01
C LYS A 108 -6.10 9.30 12.48
N LEU A 109 -7.18 8.82 11.86
CA LEU A 109 -7.35 8.84 10.40
C LEU A 109 -7.21 10.27 9.85
N ASN A 110 -7.94 11.24 10.40
CA ASN A 110 -7.91 12.63 9.93
C ASN A 110 -6.50 13.24 10.08
N LEU A 111 -5.81 12.99 11.19
CA LEU A 111 -4.42 13.43 11.37
C LEU A 111 -3.47 12.82 10.32
N VAL A 112 -3.66 11.55 9.94
CA VAL A 112 -2.88 10.92 8.85
C VAL A 112 -3.19 11.61 7.51
N LEU A 113 -4.46 11.90 7.22
CA LEU A 113 -4.85 12.58 5.97
C LEU A 113 -4.25 13.99 5.88
N GLU A 114 -4.33 14.77 6.96
CA GLU A 114 -3.76 16.12 7.06
C GLU A 114 -2.25 16.10 6.89
N SER A 115 -1.54 15.27 7.67
CA SER A 115 -0.07 15.19 7.63
C SER A 115 0.46 14.76 6.25
N LEU A 116 -0.22 13.85 5.56
CA LEU A 116 0.16 13.41 4.22
C LEU A 116 -0.27 14.38 3.10
N GLY A 117 -1.02 15.44 3.43
CA GLY A 117 -1.62 16.35 2.45
C GLY A 117 -2.60 15.65 1.52
N ALA A 118 -3.32 14.63 2.00
CA ALA A 118 -4.17 13.77 1.18
C ALA A 118 -5.33 14.51 0.50
N ASN A 119 -5.73 15.69 1.01
CA ASN A 119 -6.78 16.52 0.42
C ASN A 119 -6.29 17.44 -0.70
N SER A 120 -5.04 17.31 -1.15
CA SER A 120 -4.46 18.18 -2.18
C SER A 120 -3.80 17.37 -3.29
N TYR A 121 -4.06 17.77 -4.54
CA TYR A 121 -3.37 17.22 -5.71
C TYR A 121 -1.83 17.36 -5.62
N HIS A 122 -1.34 18.45 -5.02
CA HIS A 122 0.09 18.69 -4.81
C HIS A 122 0.60 18.18 -3.46
N GLY A 123 -0.29 17.57 -2.66
CA GLY A 123 0.05 16.94 -1.41
C GLY A 123 1.03 15.78 -1.60
N PHE A 124 1.70 15.42 -0.51
CA PHE A 124 2.73 14.41 -0.53
C PHE A 124 2.20 13.06 -1.02
N LEU A 125 1.03 12.62 -0.53
CA LEU A 125 0.44 11.33 -0.89
C LEU A 125 0.24 11.18 -2.39
N ALA A 126 -0.34 12.20 -3.05
CA ALA A 126 -0.56 12.18 -4.50
C ALA A 126 0.77 12.23 -5.27
N ARG A 127 1.71 13.09 -4.84
CA ARG A 127 3.04 13.21 -5.47
C ARG A 127 3.84 11.91 -5.41
N ILE A 128 3.90 11.26 -4.24
CA ILE A 128 4.67 10.02 -4.08
C ILE A 128 4.00 8.85 -4.82
N THR A 129 2.66 8.82 -4.88
CA THR A 129 1.95 7.81 -5.67
C THR A 129 2.24 7.99 -7.16
N ARG A 130 2.20 9.23 -7.68
CA ARG A 130 2.61 9.51 -9.07
C ARG A 130 4.06 9.12 -9.35
N CYS A 131 4.97 9.33 -8.40
CA CYS A 131 6.35 8.87 -8.52
C CYS A 131 6.43 7.33 -8.67
N CYS A 132 5.71 6.59 -7.83
CA CYS A 132 5.61 5.12 -7.92
C CYS A 132 5.04 4.67 -9.28
N VAL A 133 4.00 5.35 -9.77
CA VAL A 133 3.43 5.06 -11.10
C VAL A 133 4.46 5.31 -12.20
N ASN A 134 5.20 6.40 -12.13
CA ASN A 134 6.22 6.72 -13.13
C ASN A 134 7.32 5.65 -13.16
N ASP A 135 7.82 5.23 -11.99
CA ASP A 135 8.78 4.13 -11.90
C ASP A 135 8.19 2.83 -12.43
N LEU A 136 6.91 2.54 -12.15
CA LEU A 136 6.22 1.35 -12.66
C LEU A 136 6.14 1.36 -14.19
N ARG A 137 5.74 2.49 -14.79
CA ARG A 137 5.63 2.68 -16.24
C ARG A 137 6.97 2.58 -16.94
N CYS A 138 8.03 3.12 -16.33
CA CYS A 138 9.37 3.09 -16.89
C CYS A 138 10.14 1.79 -16.58
N GLY A 139 9.54 0.83 -15.88
CA GLY A 139 10.22 -0.40 -15.47
C GLY A 139 11.35 -0.17 -14.46
N LYS A 140 11.28 0.92 -13.69
CA LYS A 140 12.29 1.37 -12.73
C LYS A 140 11.97 1.03 -11.27
N VAL A 141 10.85 0.37 -10.96
CA VAL A 141 10.59 -0.05 -9.55
C VAL A 141 11.72 -0.95 -9.06
N GLY A 142 12.33 -0.58 -7.93
CA GLY A 142 13.48 -1.27 -7.32
C GLY A 142 14.86 -0.74 -7.72
N ILE A 143 14.94 0.06 -8.80
CA ILE A 143 16.20 0.66 -9.28
C ILE A 143 16.11 2.19 -9.48
N GLY A 144 14.89 2.73 -9.49
CA GLY A 144 14.56 4.14 -9.61
C GLY A 144 14.33 4.78 -8.25
N ASN A 145 13.33 5.64 -8.14
CA ASN A 145 13.07 6.41 -6.92
C ASN A 145 12.36 5.59 -5.84
N THR A 146 11.73 4.48 -6.21
CA THR A 146 10.85 3.71 -5.33
C THR A 146 11.21 2.23 -5.31
N SER A 147 11.36 1.66 -4.11
CA SER A 147 11.55 0.22 -3.92
C SER A 147 10.24 -0.56 -4.04
N VAL A 148 10.35 -1.87 -4.28
CA VAL A 148 9.17 -2.76 -4.31
C VAL A 148 8.45 -2.77 -2.96
N GLN A 149 9.22 -2.76 -1.86
CA GLN A 149 8.72 -2.77 -0.50
C GLN A 149 7.99 -1.46 -0.18
N PHE A 150 8.56 -0.32 -0.60
CA PHE A 150 7.96 0.99 -0.44
C PHE A 150 6.63 1.10 -1.19
N CYS A 151 6.60 0.74 -2.48
CA CYS A 151 5.37 0.71 -3.28
C CYS A 151 4.31 -0.19 -2.63
N THR A 152 4.71 -1.36 -2.13
CA THR A 152 3.78 -2.29 -1.46
C THR A 152 3.16 -1.68 -0.21
N ALA A 153 3.96 -1.00 0.62
CA ALA A 153 3.48 -0.29 1.80
C ALA A 153 2.55 0.87 1.43
N LEU A 154 2.88 1.64 0.38
CA LEU A 154 2.05 2.74 -0.11
C LEU A 154 0.68 2.26 -0.58
N PHE A 155 0.61 1.23 -1.43
CA PHE A 155 -0.67 0.68 -1.87
C PHE A 155 -1.47 0.07 -0.71
N SER A 156 -0.80 -0.45 0.33
CA SER A 156 -1.46 -0.92 1.54
C SER A 156 -2.08 0.24 2.33
N LEU A 157 -1.38 1.37 2.45
CA LEU A 157 -1.92 2.58 3.07
C LEU A 157 -3.13 3.10 2.30
N LEU A 158 -3.03 3.22 0.96
CA LEU A 158 -4.14 3.64 0.10
C LEU A 158 -5.37 2.76 0.27
N TYR A 159 -5.18 1.43 0.36
CA TYR A 159 -6.26 0.48 0.63
C TYR A 159 -6.95 0.73 1.98
N HIS A 160 -6.17 0.93 3.04
CA HIS A 160 -6.75 1.21 4.35
C HIS A 160 -7.43 2.57 4.43
N LEU A 161 -6.90 3.60 3.77
CA LEU A 161 -7.53 4.92 3.68
C LEU A 161 -8.86 4.84 2.93
N ALA A 162 -8.90 4.17 1.78
CA ALA A 162 -10.12 4.00 1.00
C ALA A 162 -11.23 3.27 1.79
N GLY A 163 -10.87 2.40 2.73
CA GLY A 163 -11.82 1.66 3.57
C GLY A 163 -12.68 2.51 4.50
N PHE A 164 -12.44 3.82 4.60
CA PHE A 164 -13.23 4.76 5.39
C PHE A 164 -13.72 5.93 4.53
N ASP A 165 -14.93 6.43 4.78
CA ASP A 165 -15.54 7.49 3.96
C ASP A 165 -14.67 8.76 3.87
N ASN A 166 -14.19 9.27 5.02
CA ASN A 166 -13.29 10.43 5.05
C ASN A 166 -12.00 10.19 4.24
N GLY A 167 -11.46 8.97 4.31
CA GLY A 167 -10.26 8.61 3.58
C GLY A 167 -10.53 8.51 2.08
N SER A 168 -11.62 7.88 1.66
CA SER A 168 -12.04 7.83 0.25
C SER A 168 -12.30 9.24 -0.31
N GLN A 169 -13.00 10.12 0.41
CA GLN A 169 -13.20 11.52 0.00
C GLN A 169 -11.87 12.27 -0.20
N ALA A 170 -10.92 12.10 0.71
CA ALA A 170 -9.59 12.69 0.58
C ALA A 170 -8.85 12.16 -0.67
N LEU A 171 -8.88 10.84 -0.89
CA LEU A 171 -8.26 10.23 -2.06
C LEU A 171 -8.87 10.73 -3.37
N ILE A 172 -10.19 10.89 -3.44
CA ILE A 172 -10.86 11.50 -4.59
C ILE A 172 -10.38 12.94 -4.79
N SER A 173 -10.31 13.73 -3.71
CA SER A 173 -9.89 15.14 -3.73
C SER A 173 -8.47 15.37 -4.24
N CYS A 174 -7.57 14.38 -4.12
CA CYS A 174 -6.21 14.45 -4.69
C CYS A 174 -6.03 13.74 -6.04
N SER A 175 -7.13 13.47 -6.75
CA SER A 175 -7.17 12.80 -8.05
C SER A 175 -6.60 11.38 -8.04
N MET A 176 -6.73 10.67 -6.92
CA MET A 176 -6.20 9.31 -6.79
C MET A 176 -6.86 8.33 -7.77
N THR A 177 -8.12 8.54 -8.15
CA THR A 177 -8.82 7.73 -9.17
C THR A 177 -8.06 7.70 -10.48
N GLU A 178 -7.63 8.85 -11.00
CA GLU A 178 -6.85 8.95 -12.24
C GLU A 178 -5.47 8.27 -12.09
N ILE A 179 -4.80 8.51 -10.96
CA ILE A 179 -3.48 7.92 -10.66
C ILE A 179 -3.58 6.39 -10.64
N LEU A 180 -4.59 5.81 -9.99
CA LEU A 180 -4.76 4.36 -9.92
C LEU A 180 -5.18 3.74 -11.27
N LEU A 181 -6.01 4.43 -12.06
CA LEU A 181 -6.35 3.98 -13.42
C LEU A 181 -5.10 3.95 -14.33
N SER A 182 -4.16 4.86 -14.14
CA SER A 182 -2.89 4.83 -14.87
C SER A 182 -2.02 3.61 -14.51
N VAL A 183 -2.08 3.13 -13.26
CA VAL A 183 -1.46 1.85 -12.84
C VAL A 183 -2.14 0.68 -13.54
N VAL A 184 -3.47 0.67 -13.60
CA VAL A 184 -4.23 -0.39 -14.27
C VAL A 184 -3.93 -0.47 -15.76
N SER A 185 -3.66 0.68 -16.38
CA SER A 185 -3.30 0.78 -17.80
C SER A 185 -1.90 0.23 -18.14
N CYS A 186 -1.07 -0.11 -17.14
CA CYS A 186 0.30 -0.59 -17.37
C CYS A 186 0.36 -2.07 -17.80
N THR A 187 0.11 -2.38 -19.07
CA THR A 187 -0.03 -3.78 -19.56
C THR A 187 1.30 -4.55 -19.68
N ASN A 188 2.39 -3.86 -20.00
CA ASN A 188 3.71 -4.46 -20.22
C ASN A 188 4.57 -4.44 -18.95
N LEU A 189 4.15 -5.21 -17.93
CA LEU A 189 4.86 -5.30 -16.65
C LEU A 189 5.54 -6.66 -16.45
N PRO A 190 6.71 -6.69 -15.80
CA PRO A 190 7.25 -7.91 -15.22
C PRO A 190 6.22 -8.55 -14.29
N VAL A 191 6.14 -9.88 -14.30
CA VAL A 191 5.10 -10.62 -13.57
C VAL A 191 5.09 -10.31 -12.06
N GLN A 192 6.27 -10.08 -11.48
CA GLN A 192 6.41 -9.69 -10.08
C GLN A 192 5.71 -8.35 -9.72
N HIS A 193 5.55 -7.43 -10.68
CA HIS A 193 4.93 -6.12 -10.48
C HIS A 193 3.43 -6.10 -10.79
N ILE A 194 2.85 -7.17 -11.35
CA ILE A 194 1.40 -7.30 -11.60
C ILE A 194 0.59 -7.18 -10.31
N SER A 195 1.18 -7.53 -9.17
CA SER A 195 0.55 -7.38 -7.86
C SER A 195 0.18 -5.92 -7.53
N PHE A 196 0.90 -4.92 -8.06
CA PHE A 196 0.55 -3.51 -7.89
C PHE A 196 -0.73 -3.14 -8.63
N VAL A 197 -0.92 -3.67 -9.84
CA VAL A 197 -2.16 -3.53 -10.62
C VAL A 197 -3.33 -4.14 -9.84
N THR A 198 -3.13 -5.33 -9.26
CA THR A 198 -4.16 -6.00 -8.44
C THR A 198 -4.54 -5.14 -7.23
N ARG A 199 -3.55 -4.57 -6.53
CA ARG A 199 -3.80 -3.67 -5.39
C ARG A 199 -4.53 -2.40 -5.83
N ALA A 200 -4.12 -1.78 -6.92
CA ALA A 200 -4.78 -0.58 -7.47
C ALA A 200 -6.26 -0.84 -7.80
N VAL A 201 -6.58 -1.97 -8.45
CA VAL A 201 -7.97 -2.36 -8.73
C VAL A 201 -8.78 -2.49 -7.44
N ARG A 202 -8.22 -3.08 -6.38
CA ARG A 202 -8.91 -3.21 -5.09
C ARG A 202 -9.17 -1.86 -4.40
N VAL A 203 -8.22 -0.93 -4.47
CA VAL A 203 -8.41 0.42 -3.92
C VAL A 203 -9.51 1.15 -4.71
N MET A 204 -9.46 1.09 -6.04
CA MET A 204 -10.49 1.68 -6.89
C MET A 204 -11.86 1.07 -6.65
N ASP A 205 -11.95 -0.25 -6.46
CA ASP A 205 -13.22 -0.93 -6.19
C ASP A 205 -13.96 -0.34 -4.98
N ILE A 206 -13.20 0.00 -3.94
CA ILE A 206 -13.73 0.66 -2.74
C ILE A 206 -14.15 2.10 -3.09
N MET A 207 -13.24 2.88 -3.67
CA MET A 207 -13.48 4.30 -3.97
C MET A 207 -14.64 4.54 -4.95
N THR A 208 -14.82 3.68 -5.95
CA THR A 208 -15.89 3.82 -6.95
C THR A 208 -17.28 3.67 -6.33
N SER A 209 -17.40 2.98 -5.19
CA SER A 209 -18.67 2.94 -4.45
C SER A 209 -19.09 4.32 -3.93
N LEU A 210 -18.12 5.21 -3.68
CA LEU A 210 -18.35 6.58 -3.22
C LEU A 210 -18.43 7.59 -4.37
N ASP A 211 -17.64 7.39 -5.44
CA ASP A 211 -17.56 8.31 -6.59
C ASP A 211 -17.53 7.56 -7.93
N ALA A 212 -18.68 7.01 -8.32
CA ALA A 212 -18.89 6.38 -9.62
C ALA A 212 -18.78 7.37 -10.79
N ASN A 213 -19.16 8.63 -10.57
CA ASN A 213 -19.15 9.68 -11.59
C ASN A 213 -17.72 10.09 -11.95
N GLY A 214 -16.86 10.37 -10.97
CA GLY A 214 -15.45 10.68 -11.21
C GLY A 214 -14.70 9.51 -11.84
N PHE A 215 -15.02 8.28 -11.46
CA PHE A 215 -14.50 7.08 -12.12
C PHE A 215 -14.92 6.99 -13.60
N THR A 216 -16.20 7.25 -13.90
CA THR A 216 -16.72 7.25 -15.27
C THR A 216 -16.11 8.36 -16.11
N ALA A 217 -15.95 9.56 -15.55
CA ALA A 217 -15.29 10.69 -16.20
C ALA A 217 -13.84 10.38 -16.60
N CYS A 218 -13.16 9.49 -15.87
CA CYS A 218 -11.81 9.01 -16.19
C CYS A 218 -11.78 7.82 -17.17
N ASN A 219 -12.90 7.50 -17.85
CA ASN A 219 -13.03 6.33 -18.72
C ASN A 219 -12.70 5.00 -18.01
N GLY A 220 -12.97 4.93 -16.70
CA GLY A 220 -12.49 3.87 -15.82
C GLY A 220 -12.97 2.47 -16.23
N MET A 221 -14.25 2.33 -16.63
CA MET A 221 -14.80 1.04 -17.06
C MET A 221 -14.06 0.47 -18.27
N ASN A 222 -13.80 1.32 -19.28
CA ASN A 222 -13.08 0.90 -20.47
C ASN A 222 -11.66 0.45 -20.11
N ILE A 223 -10.95 1.19 -19.25
CA ILE A 223 -9.60 0.82 -18.80
C ILE A 223 -9.61 -0.55 -18.09
N ILE A 224 -10.57 -0.78 -17.18
CA ILE A 224 -10.72 -2.06 -16.46
C ILE A 224 -10.97 -3.22 -17.43
N ILE A 225 -11.88 -3.02 -18.39
CA ILE A 225 -12.24 -4.06 -19.37
C ILE A 225 -11.09 -4.33 -20.34
N GLN A 226 -10.43 -3.29 -20.87
CA GLN A 226 -9.26 -3.46 -21.73
C GLN A 226 -8.14 -4.21 -21.00
N ARG A 227 -7.95 -3.89 -19.71
CA ARG A 227 -6.97 -4.59 -18.89
C ARG A 227 -7.32 -6.07 -18.71
N LEU A 228 -8.58 -6.38 -18.43
CA LEU A 228 -9.07 -7.76 -18.31
C LEU A 228 -8.86 -8.56 -19.59
N ILE A 229 -9.26 -8.00 -20.74
CA ILE A 229 -9.06 -8.62 -22.05
C ILE A 229 -7.57 -8.90 -22.30
N THR A 230 -6.71 -7.92 -22.01
CA THR A 230 -5.26 -8.05 -22.20
C THR A 230 -4.68 -9.20 -21.38
N ASP A 231 -4.97 -9.27 -20.08
CA ASP A 231 -4.43 -10.32 -19.20
C ASP A 231 -5.00 -11.71 -19.52
N VAL A 232 -6.27 -11.80 -19.91
CA VAL A 232 -6.88 -13.06 -20.40
C VAL A 232 -6.19 -13.53 -21.66
N ASN A 233 -6.01 -12.66 -22.66
CA ASN A 233 -5.32 -12.99 -23.91
C ASN A 233 -3.88 -13.42 -23.68
N MET A 234 -3.15 -12.76 -22.76
CA MET A 234 -1.80 -13.17 -22.37
C MET A 234 -1.77 -14.57 -21.76
N CYS A 235 -2.68 -14.90 -20.81
CA CYS A 235 -2.74 -16.25 -20.25
C CYS A 235 -3.16 -17.29 -21.31
N MET A 236 -4.11 -16.97 -22.19
CA MET A 236 -4.50 -17.87 -23.30
C MET A 236 -3.34 -18.15 -24.26
N LYS A 237 -2.57 -17.12 -24.64
CA LYS A 237 -1.40 -17.28 -25.50
C LYS A 237 -0.37 -18.23 -24.87
N HIS A 238 -0.05 -18.03 -23.60
CA HIS A 238 0.89 -18.90 -22.87
C HIS A 238 0.40 -20.36 -22.85
N LEU A 239 -0.89 -20.59 -22.60
CA LEU A 239 -1.48 -21.93 -22.61
C LEU A 239 -1.41 -22.62 -23.98
N LEU A 240 -1.54 -21.86 -25.07
CA LEU A 240 -1.43 -22.37 -26.44
C LEU A 240 0.02 -22.69 -26.84
N GLU A 241 0.99 -21.91 -26.35
CA GLU A 241 2.42 -22.11 -26.59
C GLU A 241 3.00 -23.27 -25.77
N SER A 242 2.35 -23.65 -24.67
CA SER A 242 2.76 -24.80 -23.87
C SER A 242 2.47 -26.14 -24.54
N LYS A 243 3.52 -26.90 -24.83
CA LYS A 243 3.42 -28.24 -25.44
C LYS A 243 2.84 -29.30 -24.49
N ASN A 244 2.79 -29.06 -23.17
CA ASN A 244 2.28 -29.98 -22.15
C ASN A 244 0.96 -29.50 -21.55
N ARG A 245 -0.13 -29.72 -22.29
CA ARG A 245 -1.51 -29.25 -22.01
C ARG A 245 -2.14 -29.68 -20.68
N LYS A 246 -1.50 -30.53 -19.87
CA LYS A 246 -2.13 -31.15 -18.68
C LYS A 246 -1.77 -30.52 -17.34
N THR A 247 -0.80 -29.61 -17.27
CA THR A 247 -0.33 -29.09 -15.96
C THR A 247 0.03 -27.60 -15.92
N GLU A 248 0.00 -26.87 -17.02
CA GLU A 248 0.35 -25.45 -16.98
C GLU A 248 -0.81 -24.58 -16.48
N GLN A 249 -0.65 -24.02 -15.29
CA GLN A 249 -1.61 -23.11 -14.66
C GLN A 249 -1.22 -21.65 -14.96
N CYS A 250 -2.22 -20.77 -15.14
CA CYS A 250 -1.98 -19.33 -15.28
C CYS A 250 -1.25 -18.81 -14.04
N HIS A 251 -0.22 -17.97 -14.25
CA HIS A 251 0.66 -17.48 -13.18
C HIS A 251 -0.15 -16.83 -12.05
N GLN A 252 0.18 -17.11 -10.78
CA GLN A 252 -0.62 -16.72 -9.62
C GLN A 252 -0.96 -15.21 -9.57
N GLN A 253 0.01 -14.34 -9.86
CA GLN A 253 -0.17 -12.89 -9.91
C GLN A 253 -1.18 -12.46 -11.00
N ARG A 254 -1.15 -13.10 -12.17
CA ARG A 254 -2.12 -12.84 -13.25
C ARG A 254 -3.50 -13.35 -12.89
N ALA A 255 -3.59 -14.56 -12.34
CA ALA A 255 -4.85 -15.11 -11.85
C ALA A 255 -5.49 -14.21 -10.77
N ALA A 256 -4.68 -13.68 -9.84
CA ALA A 256 -5.13 -12.73 -8.84
C ALA A 256 -5.65 -11.42 -9.45
N LEU A 257 -4.95 -10.87 -10.46
CA LEU A 257 -5.38 -9.67 -11.18
C LEU A 257 -6.71 -9.91 -11.92
N ILE A 258 -6.81 -10.99 -12.71
CA ILE A 258 -8.02 -11.37 -13.45
C ILE A 258 -9.20 -11.52 -12.47
N LYS A 259 -8.99 -12.21 -11.34
CA LYS A 259 -10.03 -12.34 -10.30
C LYS A 259 -10.45 -10.98 -9.75
N SER A 260 -9.51 -10.07 -9.50
CA SER A 260 -9.81 -8.72 -9.00
C SER A 260 -10.60 -7.91 -10.02
N LEU A 261 -10.23 -7.95 -11.29
CA LEU A 261 -10.93 -7.26 -12.38
C LEU A 261 -12.34 -7.82 -12.58
N LEU A 262 -12.49 -9.15 -12.58
CA LEU A 262 -13.81 -9.79 -12.68
C LEU A 262 -14.72 -9.44 -11.51
N ASN A 263 -14.18 -9.41 -10.29
CA ASN A 263 -14.96 -9.00 -9.12
C ASN A 263 -15.43 -7.54 -9.24
N PHE A 264 -14.56 -6.64 -9.69
CA PHE A 264 -14.92 -5.25 -9.95
C PHE A 264 -16.03 -5.16 -11.00
N VAL A 265 -15.87 -5.83 -12.16
CA VAL A 265 -16.87 -5.81 -13.24
C VAL A 265 -18.20 -6.40 -12.78
N ARG A 266 -18.17 -7.51 -12.04
CA ARG A 266 -19.38 -8.13 -11.48
C ARG A 266 -20.15 -7.16 -10.59
N ARG A 267 -19.47 -6.42 -9.70
CA ARG A 267 -20.10 -5.39 -8.87
C ARG A 267 -20.62 -4.24 -9.74
N ALA A 268 -19.83 -3.75 -10.69
CA ALA A 268 -20.21 -2.65 -11.56
C ALA A 268 -21.45 -2.94 -12.43
N VAL A 269 -21.67 -4.20 -12.83
CA VAL A 269 -22.89 -4.62 -13.54
C VAL A 269 -24.14 -4.56 -12.65
N GLN A 270 -23.98 -4.74 -11.34
CA GLN A 270 -25.07 -4.67 -10.36
C GLN A 270 -25.34 -3.23 -9.89
N ASP A 271 -24.43 -2.30 -10.20
CA ASP A 271 -24.48 -0.91 -9.79
C ASP A 271 -25.18 -0.07 -10.88
N THR A 272 -26.30 0.55 -10.53
CA THR A 272 -27.11 1.35 -11.46
C THR A 272 -26.34 2.52 -12.06
N HIS A 273 -25.36 3.10 -11.35
CA HIS A 273 -24.56 4.22 -11.83
C HIS A 273 -23.48 3.79 -12.83
N LEU A 274 -23.05 2.52 -12.80
CA LEU A 274 -21.99 2.00 -13.67
C LEU A 274 -22.50 1.10 -14.80
N THR A 275 -23.74 0.61 -14.69
CA THR A 275 -24.32 -0.36 -15.64
C THR A 275 -24.28 0.16 -17.09
N GLU A 276 -24.57 1.45 -17.31
CA GLU A 276 -24.49 2.04 -18.65
C GLU A 276 -23.06 2.05 -19.19
N SER A 277 -22.08 2.43 -18.36
CA SER A 277 -20.65 2.42 -18.72
C SER A 277 -20.15 1.02 -19.06
N VAL A 278 -20.67 -0.02 -18.39
CA VAL A 278 -20.38 -1.42 -18.73
C VAL A 278 -20.96 -1.78 -20.10
N ARG A 279 -22.23 -1.44 -20.38
CA ARG A 279 -22.89 -1.75 -21.66
C ARG A 279 -22.20 -1.12 -22.87
N HIS A 280 -21.70 0.10 -22.73
CA HIS A 280 -21.00 0.82 -23.81
C HIS A 280 -19.55 0.36 -24.00
N SER A 281 -18.98 -0.36 -23.03
CA SER A 281 -17.64 -0.91 -23.16
C SER A 281 -17.68 -2.09 -24.14
N LYS A 282 -16.87 -2.04 -25.21
CA LYS A 282 -16.88 -2.92 -26.41
C LYS A 282 -16.82 -4.44 -26.17
N CYS A 283 -16.79 -4.92 -24.93
CA CYS A 283 -16.71 -6.34 -24.60
C CYS A 283 -18.06 -7.08 -24.72
N MET A 284 -19.21 -6.40 -24.64
CA MET A 284 -20.52 -7.05 -24.76
C MET A 284 -21.04 -7.21 -26.19
N CYS A 285 -20.47 -6.50 -27.17
CA CYS A 285 -20.84 -6.69 -28.58
C CYS A 285 -20.23 -7.94 -29.24
N LEU A 286 -19.32 -8.64 -28.56
CA LEU A 286 -18.67 -9.86 -29.08
C LEU A 286 -19.41 -11.16 -28.73
N TYR A 287 -20.57 -11.08 -28.04
CA TYR A 287 -21.41 -12.23 -27.73
C TYR A 287 -22.74 -12.28 -28.52
N TYR A 288 -22.90 -11.42 -29.55
CA TYR A 288 -24.12 -11.33 -30.35
C TYR A 288 -23.95 -11.56 -31.86
N HIS A 289 -22.82 -12.15 -32.29
CA HIS A 289 -22.66 -12.64 -33.67
C HIS A 289 -22.01 -14.02 -33.70
#